data_AF-A0A656JIC7-F1
#
_entry.id   AF-A0A656JIC7-F1
#
_cell.length_a   1.000
_cell.length_b   1.000
_cell.length_c   1.000
_cell.angle_alpha   90.00
_cell.angle_beta   90.00
_cell.angle_gamma   90.00
#
_symmetry.space_group_name_H-M   'P 1'
#
loop_
_entity.id
_entity.type
_entity.pdbx_description
1 polymer ?
#
loop_
_entity_poly.entity_id
_entity_poly.type
_entity_poly.pdbx_seq_one_letter_code
_entity_poly.pdbx_strand_id
1 'polypeptide(L)'
;MNTDNLTLHYFDAEMRYLREAGKEFAEAFPDRAARLNLDKPGAQDPYVERLFEGFAFLMGRLREKLDDDLPELTEGLVSLLWPHYLRTIPSLSVVEMVPALAQMKSSEVICKGFEVLSQPIGPQRTRCRYTTT
;
A
#
# COMPACT_ATOMS: atom_id res chain seq x y z
N MET A 1 14.71 0.81 0.61
CA MET A 1 13.91 -0.09 -0.24
C MET A 1 14.71 -1.36 -0.41
N ASN A 2 14.50 -2.33 0.47
CA ASN A 2 15.08 -3.67 0.34
C ASN A 2 13.90 -4.64 0.37
N THR A 3 13.20 -4.74 -0.76
CA THR A 3 12.07 -5.66 -0.96
C THR A 3 12.52 -7.13 -0.87
N ASP A 4 13.84 -7.36 -0.85
CA ASP A 4 14.48 -8.68 -0.89
C ASP A 4 14.41 -9.48 0.42
N ASN A 5 13.81 -8.97 1.51
CA ASN A 5 13.76 -9.68 2.80
C ASN A 5 12.36 -10.08 3.28
N LEU A 6 11.29 -9.52 2.70
CA LEU A 6 9.93 -9.78 3.19
C LEU A 6 9.47 -11.20 2.86
N THR A 7 9.60 -11.60 1.59
CA THR A 7 9.28 -12.96 1.14
C THR A 7 10.13 -14.02 1.85
N LEU A 8 11.40 -13.72 2.18
CA LEU A 8 12.27 -14.62 2.92
C LEU A 8 11.76 -14.84 4.35
N HIS A 9 11.32 -13.78 5.03
CA HIS A 9 10.73 -13.89 6.36
C HIS A 9 9.45 -14.75 6.35
N TYR A 10 8.58 -14.58 5.35
CA TYR A 10 7.40 -15.44 5.20
C TYR A 10 7.78 -16.89 4.91
N PHE A 11 8.74 -17.13 4.02
CA PHE A 11 9.24 -18.48 3.74
C PHE A 11 9.78 -19.17 5.00
N ASP A 12 10.64 -18.50 5.77
CA ASP A 12 11.21 -19.04 7.01
C ASP A 12 10.13 -19.33 8.05
N ALA A 13 9.12 -18.45 8.15
CA ALA A 13 7.97 -18.65 9.02
C ALA A 13 7.14 -19.87 8.62
N GLU A 14 6.86 -20.05 7.32
CA GLU A 14 6.12 -21.21 6.81
C GLU A 14 6.91 -22.51 6.97
N MET A 15 8.24 -22.49 6.75
CA MET A 15 9.10 -23.66 6.98
C MET A 15 9.12 -24.07 8.45
N ARG A 16 9.15 -23.11 9.38
CA ARG A 16 9.04 -23.39 10.81
C ARG A 16 7.69 -24.01 11.15
N TYR A 17 6.60 -23.38 10.69
CA TYR A 17 5.25 -23.89 10.91
C TYR A 17 5.09 -25.31 10.40
N LEU A 18 5.55 -25.59 9.18
CA LEU A 18 5.41 -26.90 8.56
C LEU A 18 6.22 -27.99 9.30
N ARG A 19 7.37 -27.65 9.87
CA ARG A 19 8.15 -28.55 10.74
C ARG A 19 7.45 -28.83 12.06
N GLU A 20 6.86 -27.82 12.69
CA GLU A 20 6.11 -27.97 13.94
C GLU A 20 4.84 -28.80 13.71
N ALA A 21 4.04 -28.45 12.71
CA ALA A 21 2.84 -29.20 12.32
C ALA A 21 3.17 -30.64 11.88
N GLY A 22 4.31 -30.85 11.22
CA GLY A 22 4.79 -32.18 10.85
C GLY A 22 5.09 -33.06 12.07
N LYS A 23 5.65 -32.49 13.14
CA LYS A 23 5.88 -33.20 14.40
C LYS A 23 4.57 -33.55 15.10
N GLU A 24 3.66 -32.58 15.21
CA GLU A 24 2.33 -32.81 15.80
C GLU A 24 1.55 -33.89 15.04
N PHE A 25 1.62 -33.87 13.70
CA PHE A 25 1.02 -34.91 12.86
C PHE A 25 1.66 -36.28 13.09
N ALA A 26 2.98 -36.33 13.28
CA ALA A 26 3.69 -37.58 13.55
C ALA A 26 3.35 -38.19 14.90
N GLU A 27 3.17 -37.35 15.92
CA GLU A 27 2.71 -37.78 17.25
C GLU A 27 1.26 -38.28 17.22
N ALA A 28 0.38 -37.60 16.48
CA ALA A 28 -1.03 -37.97 16.38
C ALA A 28 -1.29 -39.19 15.49
N PHE A 29 -0.52 -39.38 14.42
CA PHE A 29 -0.74 -40.43 13.41
C PHE A 29 0.55 -41.16 13.03
N PRO A 30 1.13 -41.95 13.94
CA PRO A 30 2.43 -42.62 13.73
C PRO A 30 2.44 -43.53 12.49
N ASP A 31 1.37 -44.29 12.24
CA ASP A 31 1.27 -45.18 11.07
C ASP A 31 1.36 -44.44 9.73
N ARG A 32 0.82 -43.21 9.67
CA ARG A 32 0.84 -42.39 8.45
C ARG A 32 2.14 -41.62 8.33
N ALA A 33 2.65 -41.11 9.46
CA ALA A 33 3.90 -40.38 9.50
C ALA A 33 5.11 -41.25 9.15
N ALA A 34 5.11 -42.53 9.54
CA ALA A 34 6.12 -43.49 9.16
C ALA A 34 6.20 -43.71 7.63
N ARG A 35 5.07 -43.56 6.90
CA ARG A 35 5.07 -43.63 5.42
C ARG A 35 5.67 -42.39 4.77
N LEU A 36 5.67 -41.26 5.49
CA LEU A 36 6.19 -39.97 5.05
C LEU A 36 7.58 -39.68 5.64
N ASN A 37 8.16 -40.61 6.42
CA ASN A 37 9.40 -40.43 7.18
C ASN A 37 9.42 -39.16 8.05
N LEU A 38 8.27 -38.76 8.59
CA LEU A 38 8.14 -37.59 9.47
C LEU A 38 8.49 -37.91 10.94
N ASP A 39 8.62 -39.19 11.27
CA ASP A 39 8.86 -39.73 12.61
C ASP A 39 10.36 -39.83 12.98
N LYS A 40 11.28 -39.75 12.00
CA LYS A 40 12.72 -39.97 12.22
C LYS A 40 13.56 -38.74 11.91
N PRO A 41 14.23 -38.12 12.90
CA PRO A 41 15.16 -37.03 12.66
C PRO A 41 16.38 -37.56 11.88
N GLY A 42 16.53 -37.13 10.63
CA GLY A 42 17.69 -37.44 9.77
C GLY A 42 17.43 -38.39 8.59
N ALA A 43 16.23 -38.94 8.44
CA ALA A 43 15.84 -39.77 7.29
C ALA A 43 14.80 -39.07 6.38
N GLN A 44 14.89 -37.75 6.27
CA GLN A 44 14.05 -37.00 5.35
C GLN A 44 14.58 -37.20 3.94
N ASP A 45 13.74 -37.76 3.08
CA ASP A 45 14.03 -37.86 1.65
C ASP A 45 14.28 -36.44 1.10
N PRO A 46 15.42 -36.16 0.46
CA PRO A 46 15.73 -34.85 -0.11
C PRO A 46 14.66 -34.33 -1.09
N TYR A 47 13.91 -35.21 -1.74
CA TYR A 47 12.82 -34.84 -2.64
C TYR A 47 11.58 -34.36 -1.88
N VAL A 48 11.30 -34.95 -0.70
CA VAL A 48 10.19 -34.53 0.16
C VAL A 48 10.52 -33.19 0.84
N GLU A 49 11.77 -33.01 1.27
CA GLU A 49 12.21 -31.74 1.84
C GLU A 49 12.13 -30.60 0.81
N ARG A 50 12.56 -30.84 -0.44
CA ARG A 50 12.38 -29.89 -1.55
C ARG A 50 10.92 -29.60 -1.88
N LEU A 51 10.03 -30.59 -1.77
CA LEU A 51 8.59 -30.38 -1.96
C LEU A 51 8.04 -29.45 -0.88
N PHE A 52 8.47 -29.64 0.37
CA PHE A 52 8.08 -28.79 1.49
C PHE A 52 8.63 -27.37 1.37
N GLU A 53 9.87 -27.20 0.91
CA GLU A 53 10.42 -25.88 0.57
C GLU A 53 9.58 -25.19 -0.51
N GLY A 54 9.24 -25.90 -1.60
CA GLY A 54 8.38 -25.37 -2.65
C GLY A 54 6.99 -24.98 -2.15
N PHE A 55 6.39 -25.80 -1.29
CA PHE A 55 5.09 -25.51 -0.67
C PHE A 55 5.16 -24.29 0.26
N ALA A 56 6.17 -24.22 1.14
CA ALA A 56 6.39 -23.10 2.04
C ALA A 56 6.61 -21.78 1.26
N PHE A 57 7.32 -21.83 0.13
CA PHE A 57 7.48 -20.66 -0.74
C PHE A 57 6.15 -20.17 -1.32
N LEU A 58 5.31 -21.08 -1.83
CA LEU A 58 3.99 -20.72 -2.38
C LEU A 58 3.07 -20.14 -1.30
N MET A 59 3.02 -20.77 -0.13
CA MET A 59 2.20 -20.29 0.99
C MET A 59 2.71 -18.98 1.57
N GLY A 60 4.03 -18.80 1.66
CA GLY A 60 4.64 -17.56 2.11
C GLY A 60 4.27 -16.38 1.21
N ARG A 61 4.31 -16.56 -0.12
CA ARG A 61 3.87 -15.53 -1.08
C ARG A 61 2.37 -15.26 -1.02
N LEU A 62 1.55 -16.28 -0.76
CA LEU A 62 0.12 -16.10 -0.59
C LEU A 62 -0.17 -15.27 0.66
N ARG A 63 0.50 -15.55 1.78
CA ARG A 63 0.30 -14.83 3.03
C ARG A 63 0.81 -13.40 2.95
N GLU A 64 1.98 -13.20 2.34
CA GLU A 64 2.52 -11.87 2.00
C GLU A 64 1.47 -11.04 1.26
N LYS A 65 0.86 -11.61 0.21
CA LYS A 65 -0.17 -10.92 -0.58
C LYS A 65 -1.45 -10.64 0.22
N LEU A 66 -1.90 -11.58 1.05
CA LEU A 66 -3.09 -11.39 1.88
C LEU A 66 -2.91 -10.28 2.91
N ASP A 67 -1.72 -10.19 3.51
CA ASP A 67 -1.40 -9.16 4.49
C ASP A 67 -1.28 -7.77 3.82
N ASP A 68 -0.87 -7.71 2.55
CA ASP A 68 -0.84 -6.48 1.74
C ASP A 68 -2.23 -6.02 1.23
N ASP A 69 -3.20 -6.93 1.03
CA ASP A 69 -4.54 -6.60 0.48
C ASP A 69 -5.51 -6.01 1.54
N LEU A 70 -5.29 -6.24 2.84
CA LEU A 70 -6.16 -5.75 3.92
C LEU A 70 -6.17 -4.21 4.10
N PRO A 71 -5.03 -3.49 4.00
CA PRO A 71 -5.00 -2.03 4.03
C PRO A 71 -5.86 -1.38 2.94
N GLU A 72 -5.80 -1.86 1.70
CA GLU A 72 -6.51 -1.27 0.55
C GLU A 72 -8.04 -1.30 0.73
N LEU A 73 -8.57 -2.36 1.32
CA LEU A 73 -10.01 -2.50 1.55
C LEU A 73 -10.52 -1.51 2.62
N THR A 74 -9.73 -1.30 3.68
CA THR A 74 -10.10 -0.39 4.78
C THR A 74 -10.00 1.08 4.37
N GLU A 75 -9.03 1.45 3.54
CA GLU A 75 -8.92 2.80 2.98
C GLU A 75 -10.13 3.17 2.14
N GLY A 76 -10.62 2.25 1.30
CA GLY A 76 -11.84 2.44 0.51
C GLY A 76 -13.08 2.66 1.37
N LEU A 77 -13.22 1.91 2.46
CA LEU A 77 -14.35 2.06 3.40
C LEU A 77 -14.29 3.36 4.20
N VAL A 78 -13.10 3.78 4.63
CA VAL A 78 -12.89 5.08 5.31
C VAL A 78 -13.20 6.24 4.37
N SER A 79 -12.89 6.11 3.07
CA SER A 79 -13.23 7.12 2.07
C SER A 79 -14.74 7.35 1.89
N LEU A 80 -15.56 6.30 2.12
CA LEU A 80 -17.02 6.38 2.05
C LEU A 80 -17.62 6.99 3.32
N LEU A 81 -17.05 6.70 4.48
CA LEU A 81 -17.54 7.23 5.75
C LEU A 81 -17.17 8.72 5.90
N TRP A 82 -15.92 9.09 5.66
CA TRP A 82 -15.39 10.45 5.88
C TRP A 82 -14.70 11.01 4.61
N PRO A 83 -15.47 11.37 3.57
CA PRO A 83 -14.94 11.77 2.26
C PRO A 83 -14.13 13.07 2.25
N HIS A 84 -14.19 13.85 3.34
CA HIS A 84 -13.49 15.14 3.46
C HIS A 84 -12.06 15.02 4.03
N TYR A 85 -11.69 13.90 4.66
CA TYR A 85 -10.38 13.73 5.29
C TYR A 85 -9.27 13.32 4.31
N LEU A 86 -9.64 12.76 3.16
CA LEU A 86 -8.69 12.31 2.12
C LEU A 86 -8.55 13.30 0.95
N ARG A 87 -9.23 14.45 0.99
CA ARG A 87 -9.11 15.45 -0.07
C ARG A 87 -7.92 16.36 0.22
N THR A 88 -7.02 16.46 -0.76
CA THR A 88 -5.94 17.45 -0.74
C THR A 88 -6.52 18.86 -0.76
N ILE A 89 -6.04 19.72 0.15
CA ILE A 89 -6.38 21.14 0.14
C ILE A 89 -5.51 21.81 -0.94
N PRO A 90 -6.09 22.43 -1.97
CA PRO A 90 -5.30 23.13 -2.98
C PRO A 90 -4.57 24.32 -2.37
N SER A 91 -3.49 24.79 -3.00
CA SER A 91 -2.89 26.06 -2.61
C SER A 91 -3.89 27.21 -2.76
N LEU A 92 -3.84 28.18 -1.85
CA LEU A 92 -4.63 29.41 -1.91
C LEU A 92 -3.79 30.60 -1.47
N SER A 93 -4.18 31.79 -1.94
CA SER A 93 -3.56 33.05 -1.55
C SER A 93 -4.60 34.17 -1.57
N VAL A 94 -4.34 35.24 -0.83
CA VAL A 94 -5.12 36.47 -0.87
C VAL A 94 -4.47 37.41 -1.88
N VAL A 95 -5.27 37.95 -2.80
CA VAL A 95 -4.79 38.86 -3.86
C VAL A 95 -5.51 40.20 -3.72
N GLU A 96 -4.74 41.28 -3.69
CA GLU A 96 -5.27 42.64 -3.73
C GLU A 96 -5.44 43.11 -5.19
N MET A 97 -6.60 43.67 -5.50
CA MET A 97 -6.91 44.20 -6.83
C MET A 97 -7.18 45.69 -6.71
N VAL A 98 -6.16 46.50 -7.01
CA VAL A 98 -6.23 47.96 -6.92
C VAL A 98 -6.64 48.53 -8.29
N PRO A 99 -7.79 49.22 -8.40
CA PRO A 99 -8.20 49.83 -9.66
C PRO A 99 -7.37 51.07 -9.97
N ALA A 100 -7.22 51.39 -11.26
CA ALA A 100 -6.60 52.63 -11.71
C ALA A 100 -7.56 53.82 -11.51
N LEU A 101 -7.58 54.37 -10.29
CA LEU A 101 -8.52 55.42 -9.86
C LEU A 101 -8.60 56.62 -10.81
N ALA A 102 -7.48 57.03 -11.41
CA ALA A 102 -7.42 58.17 -12.33
C ALA A 102 -8.24 57.98 -13.63
N GLN A 103 -8.52 56.72 -14.02
CA GLN A 103 -9.23 56.37 -15.25
C GLN A 103 -10.62 55.76 -14.96
N MET A 104 -10.99 55.67 -13.68
CA MET A 104 -12.15 54.93 -13.23
C MET A 104 -13.41 55.81 -13.31
N LYS A 105 -14.35 55.44 -14.18
CA LYS A 105 -15.63 56.14 -14.35
C LYS A 105 -16.74 55.60 -13.44
N SER A 106 -16.62 54.34 -13.03
CA SER A 106 -17.60 53.63 -12.20
C SER A 106 -16.92 52.54 -11.39
N SER A 107 -17.55 52.14 -10.29
CA SER A 107 -17.15 50.96 -9.52
C SER A 107 -17.62 49.69 -10.23
N GLU A 108 -16.73 48.70 -10.34
CA GLU A 108 -17.05 47.37 -10.84
C GLU A 108 -16.76 46.34 -9.75
N VAL A 109 -17.70 45.40 -9.60
CA VAL A 109 -17.59 44.28 -8.67
C VAL A 109 -17.07 43.07 -9.42
N ILE A 110 -15.98 42.49 -8.93
CA ILE A 110 -15.41 41.28 -9.49
C ILE A 110 -16.22 40.09 -8.99
N CYS A 111 -16.79 39.35 -9.93
CA CYS A 111 -17.60 38.18 -9.62
C CYS A 111 -16.75 37.03 -9.07
N LYS A 112 -17.39 36.15 -8.31
CA LYS A 112 -16.84 34.83 -7.96
C LYS A 112 -16.47 34.07 -9.23
N GLY A 113 -15.36 33.32 -9.18
CA GLY A 113 -14.85 32.56 -10.33
C GLY A 113 -13.92 33.35 -11.25
N PHE A 114 -13.59 34.60 -10.90
CA PHE A 114 -12.63 35.39 -11.66
C PHE A 114 -11.24 34.73 -11.62
N GLU A 115 -10.65 34.49 -12.78
CA GLU A 115 -9.38 33.77 -12.89
C GLU A 115 -8.18 34.67 -12.60
N VAL A 116 -7.29 34.19 -11.74
CA VAL A 116 -5.98 34.80 -11.46
C VAL A 116 -4.89 33.80 -11.82
N LEU A 117 -3.97 34.20 -12.68
CA LEU A 117 -2.83 33.39 -13.10
C LEU A 117 -1.58 33.78 -12.31
N SER A 118 -0.84 32.78 -11.85
CA SER A 118 0.48 33.03 -11.26
C SER A 118 1.50 33.43 -12.33
N GLN A 119 2.63 33.96 -11.86
CA GLN A 119 3.84 33.99 -12.66
C GLN A 119 4.26 32.54 -13.01
N PRO A 120 4.99 32.33 -14.12
CA PRO A 120 5.50 31.01 -14.48
C PRO A 120 6.45 30.45 -13.41
N ILE A 121 6.15 29.26 -12.88
CA ILE A 121 6.90 28.62 -11.78
C ILE A 121 7.63 27.38 -12.31
N GLY A 122 8.86 27.18 -11.83
CA GLY A 122 9.66 25.98 -12.08
C GLY A 122 10.28 25.90 -13.48
N PRO A 123 11.02 24.82 -13.77
CA PRO A 123 11.77 24.65 -15.02
C PRO A 123 10.87 24.58 -16.25
N GLN A 124 9.63 24.10 -16.10
CA GLN A 124 8.64 24.00 -17.18
C GLN A 124 7.81 25.29 -17.35
N ARG A 125 8.07 26.33 -16.54
CA ARG A 125 7.36 27.63 -16.60
C ARG A 125 5.83 27.48 -16.52
N THR A 126 5.36 26.59 -15.66
CA THR A 126 3.93 26.31 -15.48
C THR A 126 3.23 27.49 -14.80
N ARG A 127 2.04 27.86 -15.27
CA ARG A 127 1.19 28.88 -14.63
C ARG A 127 0.10 28.20 -13.81
N CYS A 128 0.03 28.53 -12.53
CA CYS A 128 -1.07 28.09 -11.66
C CYS A 128 -2.29 28.97 -11.91
N ARG A 129 -3.47 28.35 -11.96
CA ARG A 129 -4.75 29.02 -12.12
C ARG A 129 -5.50 29.00 -10.79
N TYR A 130 -5.86 30.17 -10.29
CA TYR A 130 -6.67 30.38 -9.11
C TYR A 130 -7.98 31.05 -9.51
N THR A 131 -9.03 30.86 -8.70
CA THR A 131 -10.31 31.53 -8.91
C THR A 131 -10.77 32.20 -7.62
N THR A 132 -11.41 33.36 -7.73
CA THR A 132 -12.04 34.02 -6.58
C THR A 132 -13.19 33.17 -6.04
N THR A 133 -13.29 33.07 -4.72
CA THR A 133 -14.28 32.25 -4.01
C THR A 133 -15.50 33.02 -3.55
#